data_AF-A0A972XG13-F1
#
_entry.id   AF-A0A972XG13-F1
#
_cell.length_a   1.000
_cell.length_b   1.000
_cell.length_c   1.000
_cell.angle_alpha   90.00
_cell.angle_beta   90.00
_cell.angle_gamma   90.00
#
_symmetry.space_group_name_H-M   'P 1'
#
loop_
_entity.id
_entity.type
_entity.pdbx_description
1 polymer ?
#
loop_
_entity_poly.entity_id
_entity_poly.type
_entity_poly.pdbx_seq_one_letter_code
_entity_poly.pdbx_strand_id
1 'polypeptide(L)'
;MSIYVHVPFCASRCGYCDFNTYTATELGDSVSRATFHEVLAGEVRVAARTLDHREVSTVFFGGGTPTLLGASALAEILTTIREEFTLAPDAEVTTEANPDSVDEA
;
A
#
# COMPACT_ATOMS: atom_id res chain seq x y z
N MET A 1 -13.54 9.50 -6.16
CA MET A 1 -12.18 9.21 -6.70
C MET A 1 -11.67 7.95 -6.02
N SER A 2 -10.73 7.22 -6.63
CA SER A 2 -10.14 6.03 -6.03
C SER A 2 -8.64 6.20 -5.86
N ILE A 3 -8.09 5.68 -4.75
CA ILE A 3 -6.64 5.63 -4.50
C ILE A 3 -6.21 4.16 -4.57
N TYR A 4 -5.25 3.87 -5.44
CA TYR A 4 -4.56 2.60 -5.49
C TYR A 4 -3.16 2.77 -4.88
N VAL A 5 -2.86 1.99 -3.86
CA VAL A 5 -1.54 1.96 -3.21
C VAL A 5 -0.82 0.71 -3.69
N HIS A 6 0.23 0.92 -4.50
CA HIS A 6 1.04 -0.17 -5.01
C HIS A 6 2.09 -0.59 -3.97
N VAL A 7 2.05 -1.86 -3.54
CA VAL A 7 3.06 -2.47 -2.67
C VAL A 7 3.81 -3.52 -3.47
N PRO A 8 5.09 -3.31 -3.83
CA PRO A 8 5.74 -4.15 -4.82
C PRO A 8 6.43 -5.40 -4.22
N PHE A 9 6.32 -5.65 -2.91
CA PHE A 9 7.10 -6.71 -2.27
C PHE A 9 6.42 -8.08 -2.35
N CYS A 10 7.20 -9.10 -2.69
CA CYS A 10 6.81 -10.51 -2.62
C CYS A 10 7.85 -11.30 -1.82
N ALA A 11 7.42 -12.32 -1.06
CA ALA A 11 8.34 -13.21 -0.37
C ALA A 11 9.14 -14.08 -1.36
N SER A 12 8.51 -14.46 -2.47
CA SER A 12 9.12 -15.17 -3.59
C SER A 12 8.44 -14.79 -4.90
N ARG A 13 9.12 -15.01 -6.03
CA ARG A 13 8.56 -14.77 -7.36
C ARG A 13 7.84 -16.03 -7.85
N CYS A 14 6.52 -15.95 -8.01
CA CYS A 14 5.75 -17.01 -8.64
C CYS A 14 6.08 -17.07 -10.14
N GLY A 15 6.31 -18.27 -10.69
CA GLY A 15 6.70 -18.43 -12.10
C GLY A 15 5.66 -17.95 -13.13
N TYR A 16 4.42 -17.72 -12.68
CA TYR A 16 3.33 -17.19 -13.50
C TYR A 16 3.07 -15.69 -13.25
N CYS A 17 3.74 -15.06 -12.28
CA CYS A 17 3.45 -13.69 -11.88
C CYS A 17 4.10 -12.68 -12.84
N ASP A 18 3.26 -11.86 -13.46
CA ASP A 18 3.66 -10.75 -14.34
C ASP A 18 3.34 -9.37 -13.73
N PHE A 19 3.04 -9.33 -12.42
CA PHE A 19 2.90 -8.07 -11.71
C PHE A 19 4.27 -7.42 -11.46
N ASN A 20 4.30 -6.09 -11.45
CA ASN A 20 5.48 -5.33 -11.05
C ASN A 20 5.73 -5.59 -9.56
N THR A 21 6.61 -6.56 -9.30
CA THR A 21 6.88 -7.07 -7.97
C THR A 21 8.33 -7.47 -7.86
N TYR A 22 8.85 -7.43 -6.63
CA TYR A 22 10.22 -7.71 -6.32
C TYR A 22 10.34 -8.49 -5.01
N THR A 23 11.28 -9.41 -5.00
CA THR A 23 11.79 -10.07 -3.80
C THR A 23 12.86 -9.22 -3.14
N ALA A 24 13.16 -9.51 -1.86
CA ALA A 24 14.22 -8.81 -1.12
C ALA A 24 15.58 -8.86 -1.87
N THR A 25 15.87 -9.97 -2.55
CA THR A 25 17.10 -10.13 -3.35
C THR A 25 17.14 -9.27 -4.61
N GLU A 26 16.00 -8.95 -5.22
CA GLU A 26 15.94 -8.13 -6.43
C GLU A 26 16.11 -6.63 -6.12
N LEU A 27 15.67 -6.18 -4.94
CA LEU A 27 15.76 -4.77 -4.52
C LEU A 27 17.10 -4.41 -3.86
N GLY A 28 17.80 -5.39 -3.29
CA GLY A 28 18.98 -5.13 -2.46
C GLY A 28 18.67 -4.12 -1.34
N ASP A 29 19.65 -3.29 -1.00
CA ASP A 29 19.52 -2.29 0.09
C ASP A 29 18.85 -0.98 -0.35
N SER A 30 18.38 -0.89 -1.61
CA SER A 30 17.86 0.37 -2.17
C SER A 30 16.49 0.76 -1.63
N VAL A 31 15.67 -0.21 -1.22
CA VAL A 31 14.32 0.00 -0.69
C VAL A 31 14.07 -0.94 0.48
N SER A 32 13.86 -0.38 1.66
CA SER A 32 13.53 -1.13 2.86
C SER A 32 12.02 -1.35 2.96
N ARG A 33 11.60 -2.62 2.99
CA ARG A 33 10.21 -3.01 3.29
C ARG A 33 9.72 -2.43 4.61
N ALA A 34 10.59 -2.38 5.62
CA ALA A 34 10.22 -1.94 6.97
C ALA A 34 9.85 -0.46 7.03
N THR A 35 10.44 0.38 6.17
CA THR A 35 10.22 1.83 6.15
C THR A 35 9.44 2.30 4.92
N PHE A 36 8.95 1.38 4.09
CA PHE A 36 8.30 1.73 2.83
C PHE A 36 7.00 2.53 3.02
N HIS A 37 6.29 2.27 4.12
CA HIS A 37 5.08 3.02 4.48
C HIS A 37 5.34 4.51 4.69
N GLU A 38 6.52 4.89 5.19
CA GLU A 38 6.93 6.29 5.36
C GLU A 38 7.10 6.98 3.99
N VAL A 39 7.66 6.27 3.01
CA VAL A 39 7.83 6.74 1.64
C VAL A 39 6.45 6.95 0.99
N LEU A 40 5.56 5.96 1.11
CA LEU A 40 4.19 6.05 0.59
C LEU A 40 3.41 7.19 1.25
N ALA A 41 3.57 7.41 2.56
CA ALA A 41 2.95 8.55 3.24
C ALA A 41 3.45 9.89 2.66
N GLY A 42 4.73 9.98 2.30
CA GLY A 42 5.28 11.11 1.56
C GLY A 42 4.59 11.33 0.21
N GLU A 43 4.39 10.26 -0.56
CA GLU A 43 3.72 10.32 -1.87
C GLU A 43 2.25 10.72 -1.75
N VAL A 44 1.52 10.21 -0.75
CA VAL A 44 0.12 10.60 -0.47
C VAL A 44 0.01 12.11 -0.27
N ARG A 45 0.90 12.70 0.54
CA ARG A 45 0.93 14.16 0.77
C ARG A 45 1.23 14.94 -0.50
N VAL A 46 2.11 14.44 -1.37
CA VAL A 46 2.38 15.06 -2.68
C VAL A 46 1.14 14.99 -3.56
N ALA A 47 0.51 13.82 -3.67
CA ALA A 47 -0.68 13.61 -4.47
C ALA A 47 -1.84 14.49 -4.01
N ALA A 48 -2.06 14.63 -2.70
CA ALA A 48 -3.13 15.44 -2.13
C ALA A 48 -3.02 16.92 -2.54
N ARG A 49 -1.82 17.49 -2.45
CA ARG A 49 -1.54 18.85 -2.91
C ARG A 49 -1.77 19.04 -4.40
N THR A 50 -1.48 18.03 -5.22
CA THR A 50 -1.69 18.09 -6.66
C THR A 50 -3.15 17.92 -7.06
N LEU A 51 -3.91 17.14 -6.30
CA LEU A 51 -5.28 16.75 -6.64
C LEU A 51 -6.36 17.58 -5.94
N ASP A 52 -5.98 18.54 -5.10
CA ASP A 52 -6.87 19.44 -4.35
C ASP A 52 -7.76 18.67 -3.34
N HIS A 53 -7.15 17.72 -2.62
CA HIS A 53 -7.77 17.07 -1.44
C HIS A 53 -9.17 16.46 -1.67
N ARG A 54 -9.48 16.02 -2.90
CA ARG A 54 -10.81 15.53 -3.30
C ARG A 54 -11.31 14.35 -2.47
N GLU A 55 -12.63 14.20 -2.46
CA GLU A 55 -13.28 13.05 -1.81
C GLU A 55 -12.90 11.71 -2.48
N VAL A 56 -12.54 10.74 -1.65
CA VAL A 56 -12.14 9.38 -2.01
C VAL A 56 -13.22 8.40 -1.57
N SER A 57 -13.71 7.61 -2.52
CA SER A 57 -14.75 6.60 -2.31
C SER A 57 -14.18 5.18 -2.21
N THR A 58 -12.90 4.99 -2.58
CA THR A 58 -12.24 3.68 -2.57
C THR A 58 -10.75 3.81 -2.31
N VAL A 59 -10.22 2.97 -1.41
CA VAL A 59 -8.79 2.76 -1.21
C VAL A 59 -8.49 1.28 -1.41
N PHE A 60 -7.60 0.95 -2.35
CA PHE A 60 -7.19 -0.42 -2.62
C PHE A 60 -5.68 -0.58 -2.49
N PHE A 61 -5.23 -1.52 -1.66
CA PHE A 61 -3.83 -1.91 -1.54
C PHE A 61 -3.59 -3.18 -2.36
N GLY A 62 -2.64 -3.14 -3.30
CA GLY A 62 -2.34 -4.31 -4.14
C GLY A 62 -0.96 -4.25 -4.78
N GLY A 63 -0.67 -5.23 -5.64
CA GLY A 63 0.60 -5.33 -6.37
C GLY A 63 1.28 -6.66 -6.09
N GLY A 64 2.25 -6.66 -5.19
CA GLY A 64 2.86 -7.87 -4.66
C GLY A 64 2.02 -8.44 -3.53
N THR A 65 2.49 -8.28 -2.31
CA THR A 65 1.79 -8.75 -1.12
C THR A 65 1.75 -7.62 -0.10
N PRO A 66 0.70 -6.76 -0.12
CA PRO A 66 0.54 -5.65 0.82
C PRO A 66 0.72 -6.07 2.29
N THR A 67 0.20 -7.23 2.65
CA THR A 67 0.27 -7.80 4.00
C THR A 67 1.69 -8.12 4.47
N LEU A 68 2.69 -8.19 3.57
CA LEU A 68 4.11 -8.26 3.98
C LEU A 68 4.63 -6.98 4.63
N LEU A 69 3.93 -5.85 4.53
CA LEU A 69 4.25 -4.63 5.29
C LEU A 69 3.80 -4.73 6.76
N GLY A 70 2.84 -5.61 7.05
CA GLY A 70 2.19 -5.71 8.36
C GLY A 70 1.01 -4.73 8.52
N ALA A 71 0.08 -5.07 9.40
CA ALA A 71 -1.15 -4.33 9.61
C ALA A 71 -0.91 -2.88 10.06
N SER A 72 0.04 -2.64 10.97
CA SER A 72 0.39 -1.30 11.46
C SER A 72 0.83 -0.38 10.32
N ALA A 73 1.71 -0.85 9.44
CA ALA A 73 2.19 -0.07 8.30
C ALA A 73 1.06 0.26 7.30
N LEU A 74 0.15 -0.68 7.00
CA LEU A 74 -1.01 -0.43 6.16
C LEU A 74 -1.98 0.59 6.81
N ALA A 75 -2.19 0.48 8.12
CA ALA A 75 -3.02 1.41 8.88
C ALA A 75 -2.44 2.82 8.90
N GLU A 76 -1.12 2.98 9.00
CA GLU A 76 -0.46 4.29 8.93
C GLU A 76 -0.59 4.95 7.56
N ILE A 77 -0.49 4.17 6.47
CA ILE A 77 -0.75 4.69 5.11
C ILE A 77 -2.20 5.14 4.98
N LEU A 78 -3.17 4.32 5.44
CA LEU A 78 -4.58 4.68 5.41
C LEU A 78 -4.89 5.91 6.27
N THR A 79 -4.23 6.04 7.43
CA THR A 79 -4.34 7.21 8.30
C THR A 79 -3.85 8.46 7.57
N THR A 80 -2.70 8.39 6.92
CA THR A 80 -2.18 9.50 6.10
C THR A 80 -3.16 9.87 4.99
N ILE A 81 -3.78 8.88 4.32
CA ILE A 81 -4.81 9.14 3.30
C ILE A 81 -6.01 9.88 3.92
N ARG A 82 -6.47 9.49 5.10
CA ARG A 82 -7.60 10.14 5.81
C ARG A 82 -7.27 11.55 6.29
N GLU A 83 -6.01 11.83 6.60
CA GLU A 83 -5.55 13.15 7.01
C GLU A 83 -5.46 14.11 5.82
N GLU A 84 -5.05 13.60 4.66
CA GLU A 84 -4.80 14.40 3.45
C GLU A 84 -6.00 14.46 2.48
N PHE A 85 -6.92 13.50 2.54
CA PHE A 85 -8.12 13.43 1.71
C PHE A 85 -9.38 13.22 2.55
N THR A 86 -10.52 13.71 2.06
CA THR A 86 -11.81 13.35 2.65
C THR A 86 -12.19 11.94 2.20
N LEU A 87 -12.33 10.99 3.11
CA LEU A 87 -12.96 9.70 2.77
C LEU A 87 -14.48 9.83 2.85
N ALA A 88 -15.17 9.31 1.84
CA ALA A 88 -16.62 9.18 1.86
C ALA A 88 -17.06 8.33 3.08
N PRO A 89 -18.24 8.59 3.69
CA PRO A 89 -18.72 7.84 4.85
C PRO A 89 -18.83 6.33 4.63
N ASP A 90 -19.06 5.92 3.38
CA ASP A 90 -19.21 4.54 2.90
C ASP A 90 -18.02 4.10 2.04
N ALA A 91 -16.87 4.76 2.16
CA ALA A 91 -15.69 4.44 1.36
C ALA A 91 -15.27 2.97 1.54
N GLU A 92 -15.07 2.27 0.42
CA GLU A 92 -14.53 0.92 0.41
C GLU A 92 -13.03 0.95 0.69
N VAL A 93 -12.55 0.10 1.61
CA VAL A 93 -11.12 -0.12 1.88
C VAL A 93 -10.82 -1.59 1.77
N THR A 94 -9.97 -1.96 0.81
CA THR A 94 -9.65 -3.36 0.48
C THR A 94 -8.14 -3.56 0.33
N THR A 95 -7.66 -4.75 0.66
CA THR A 95 -6.25 -5.12 0.53
C THR A 95 -6.11 -6.51 -0.04
N GLU A 96 -5.13 -6.70 -0.92
CA GLU A 96 -4.66 -8.03 -1.28
C GLU A 96 -3.88 -8.65 -0.12
N ALA A 97 -4.01 -9.96 0.04
CA ALA A 97 -3.32 -10.73 1.08
C ALA A 97 -2.81 -12.05 0.53
N ASN A 98 -1.61 -12.44 0.96
CA ASN A 98 -1.17 -13.81 0.87
C ASN A 98 -1.56 -14.51 2.19
N PRO A 99 -2.20 -15.70 2.15
CA PRO A 99 -2.54 -16.46 3.35
C PRO A 99 -1.37 -16.70 4.30
N ASP A 100 -0.15 -16.82 3.79
CA ASP A 100 1.05 -17.07 4.58
C ASP A 100 1.59 -15.81 5.29
N SER A 101 1.06 -14.62 4.98
CA SER A 101 1.49 -13.34 5.55
C SER A 101 0.42 -12.65 6.39
N VAL A 102 -0.60 -13.39 6.83
CA VAL A 102 -1.65 -12.91 7.72
C VAL A 102 -1.83 -13.84 8.91
N ASP A 103 -2.25 -13.30 10.04
CA ASP A 103 -2.58 -14.03 11.25
C ASP A 103 -3.85 -13.43 11.90
N GLU A 104 -4.21 -13.91 13.08
CA GLU A 104 -5.41 -13.46 13.82
C GLU A 104 -5.19 -12.14 14.60
N ALA A 105 -3.99 -11.55 14.56
CA ALA A 105 -3.57 -10.48 15.48
C ALA A 105 -4.04 -9.07 15.10
#